data_AF-A0A850YXZ5-F1
#
_entry.id   AF-A0A850YXZ5-F1
#
_cell.length_a   1.000
_cell.length_b   1.000
_cell.length_c   1.000
_cell.angle_alpha   90.00
_cell.angle_beta   90.00
_cell.angle_gamma   90.00
#
_symmetry.space_group_name_H-M   'P 1'
#
loop_
_entity.id
_entity.type
_entity.pdbx_description
1 polymer ?
#
loop_
_entity_poly.entity_id
_entity_poly.type
_entity_poly.pdbx_seq_one_letter_code
_entity_poly.pdbx_strand_id
1 'polypeptide(L)'
;TASSSICFSWKMGKKSRVKTQKSGTGATATVSPKEMLNLISELLQKCSSPPPGPGKEWEEYIQIRSLVEKIRKKQKGLSVIFDGKRDDYFPELIKWATENGASTEGFEIANFEEEGFGLKATREIKAEELFLWVPRKLLMTVESAKNSVLGSLYSQDRILQAMGNI
;
A
#
# COMPACT_ATOMS: atom_id res chain seq x y z
N THR A 1 -29.49 -46.79 3.00
CA THR A 1 -28.62 -47.14 4.14
C THR A 1 -27.51 -46.10 4.24
N ALA A 2 -27.52 -45.31 5.33
CA ALA A 2 -26.55 -44.29 5.82
C ALA A 2 -26.04 -43.26 4.78
N SER A 3 -26.40 -41.97 4.76
CA SER A 3 -26.51 -40.91 5.80
C SER A 3 -25.27 -40.71 6.66
N SER A 4 -24.55 -39.60 6.44
CA SER A 4 -23.86 -38.84 7.50
C SER A 4 -23.50 -37.44 7.01
N SER A 5 -24.41 -36.51 7.28
CA SER A 5 -24.14 -35.08 7.41
C SER A 5 -23.34 -34.86 8.69
N ILE A 6 -22.20 -34.16 8.62
CA ILE A 6 -21.48 -33.70 9.81
C ILE A 6 -21.73 -32.20 9.96
N CYS A 7 -22.71 -31.90 10.80
CA CYS A 7 -23.01 -30.58 11.33
C CYS A 7 -22.04 -30.30 12.49
N PHE A 8 -21.17 -29.30 12.36
CA PHE A 8 -20.31 -28.86 13.46
C PHE A 8 -21.10 -27.96 14.43
N SER A 9 -21.57 -28.57 15.52
CA SER A 9 -22.21 -27.90 16.64
C SER A 9 -21.19 -27.11 17.46
N TRP A 10 -21.40 -25.80 17.56
CA TRP A 10 -20.80 -24.95 18.60
C TRP A 10 -21.24 -25.42 20.00
N LYS A 11 -20.27 -25.58 20.92
CA LYS A 11 -20.52 -25.62 22.38
C LYS A 11 -19.58 -24.66 23.07
N MET A 12 -20.16 -23.67 23.76
CA MET A 12 -19.45 -22.77 24.67
C MET A 12 -18.96 -23.52 25.92
N GLY A 13 -17.67 -23.37 26.24
CA GLY A 13 -17.04 -23.84 27.48
C GLY A 13 -16.58 -22.66 28.34
N LYS A 14 -16.87 -22.74 29.65
CA LYS A 14 -16.71 -21.68 30.65
C LYS A 14 -15.24 -21.37 31.00
N LYS A 15 -15.01 -20.07 31.25
CA LYS A 15 -13.91 -19.34 31.91
C LYS A 15 -12.89 -20.19 32.70
N SER A 16 -11.60 -20.00 32.39
CA SER A 16 -10.50 -20.11 33.37
C SER A 16 -9.60 -18.88 33.28
N ARG A 17 -9.34 -18.27 34.44
CA ARG A 17 -8.58 -17.04 34.66
C ARG A 17 -7.13 -17.43 34.96
N VAL A 18 -6.21 -17.18 34.03
CA VAL A 18 -4.78 -17.19 34.33
C VAL A 18 -4.23 -15.79 34.11
N LYS A 19 -3.71 -15.24 35.21
CA LYS A 19 -3.13 -13.91 35.33
C LYS A 19 -1.66 -14.04 34.90
N THR A 20 -1.30 -13.54 33.72
CA THR A 20 0.11 -13.38 33.34
C THR A 20 0.39 -11.90 33.15
N GLN A 21 1.10 -11.36 34.11
CA GLN A 21 1.59 -10.00 34.15
C GLN A 21 2.93 -9.98 33.39
N LYS A 22 2.99 -9.30 32.25
CA LYS A 22 4.27 -8.94 31.61
C LYS A 22 4.24 -7.47 31.17
N SER A 23 5.08 -6.72 31.88
CA SER A 23 5.83 -5.52 31.51
C SER A 23 5.39 -4.81 30.22
N GLY A 24 4.93 -3.56 30.39
CA GLY A 24 4.48 -2.71 29.32
C GLY A 24 5.58 -2.22 28.39
N THR A 25 5.20 -2.04 27.14
CA THR A 25 5.70 -0.97 26.28
C THR A 25 4.53 -0.53 25.41
N GLY A 26 4.00 0.67 25.69
CA GLY A 26 3.06 1.44 24.86
C GLY A 26 1.85 0.70 24.28
N ALA A 27 0.80 0.49 25.07
CA ALA A 27 -0.53 0.23 24.51
C ALA A 27 -1.03 1.51 23.83
N THR A 28 -0.88 1.62 22.51
CA THR A 28 -1.67 2.57 21.73
C THR A 28 -3.13 2.18 21.91
N ALA A 29 -3.89 3.02 22.62
CA ALA A 29 -5.32 2.85 22.79
C ALA A 29 -5.93 2.61 21.39
N THR A 30 -6.60 1.47 21.21
CA THR A 30 -7.25 1.15 19.93
C THR A 30 -8.31 2.20 19.68
N VAL A 31 -8.02 3.14 18.78
CA VAL A 31 -8.93 4.24 18.44
C VAL A 31 -10.21 3.64 17.91
N SER A 32 -11.34 4.11 18.45
CA SER A 32 -12.63 3.60 18.01
C SER A 32 -12.83 3.94 16.52
N PRO A 33 -13.42 3.04 15.71
CA PRO A 33 -13.70 3.34 14.31
C PRO A 33 -14.51 4.62 14.13
N LYS A 34 -15.42 4.91 15.07
CA LYS A 34 -16.22 6.13 15.10
C LYS A 34 -15.36 7.40 15.27
N GLU A 35 -14.40 7.38 16.18
CA GLU A 35 -13.48 8.51 16.37
C GLU A 35 -12.62 8.73 15.12
N MET A 36 -12.15 7.66 14.48
CA MET A 36 -11.39 7.76 13.22
C MET A 36 -12.22 8.37 12.09
N LEU A 37 -13.46 7.91 11.92
CA LEU A 37 -14.39 8.45 10.91
C LEU A 37 -14.70 9.93 11.14
N ASN A 38 -14.82 10.37 12.40
CA ASN A 38 -15.02 11.78 12.72
C ASN A 38 -13.83 12.63 12.27
N LEU A 39 -12.60 12.17 12.52
CA LEU A 39 -11.38 12.87 12.10
C LEU A 39 -11.23 12.90 10.57
N ILE A 40 -11.56 11.81 9.88
CA ILE A 40 -11.55 11.74 8.42
C ILE A 40 -12.59 12.71 7.84
N SER A 41 -13.78 12.78 8.44
CA SER A 41 -14.83 13.70 8.02
C SER A 41 -14.41 15.16 8.20
N GLU A 42 -13.77 15.50 9.33
CA GLU A 42 -13.21 16.82 9.60
C GLU A 42 -12.14 17.20 8.56
N LEU A 43 -11.22 16.27 8.25
CA LEU A 43 -10.18 16.48 7.24
C LEU A 43 -10.78 16.71 5.85
N LEU A 44 -11.74 15.87 5.44
CA LEU A 44 -12.40 16.00 4.14
C LEU A 44 -13.10 17.35 4.00
N GLN A 45 -13.84 17.79 5.02
CA GLN A 45 -14.49 19.10 5.03
C GLN A 45 -13.49 20.24 4.93
N LYS A 46 -12.38 20.16 5.67
CA LYS A 46 -11.34 21.20 5.64
C LYS A 46 -10.66 21.30 4.27
N CYS A 47 -10.31 20.18 3.65
CA CYS A 47 -9.68 20.14 2.33
C CYS A 47 -10.64 20.43 1.17
N SER A 48 -11.95 20.37 1.39
CA SER A 48 -12.96 20.72 0.37
C SER A 48 -13.41 22.18 0.45
N SER A 49 -12.89 22.95 1.40
CA SER A 49 -13.23 24.38 1.53
C SER A 49 -12.60 25.21 0.40
N PRO A 50 -13.21 26.35 0.00
CA PRO A 50 -12.64 27.21 -1.02
C PRO A 50 -11.23 27.68 -0.63
N PRO A 51 -10.32 27.87 -1.60
CA PRO A 51 -8.97 28.34 -1.33
C PRO A 51 -8.99 29.61 -0.46
N PRO A 52 -8.21 29.65 0.62
CA PRO A 52 -8.08 30.86 1.41
C PRO A 52 -7.39 31.94 0.57
N GLY A 53 -7.49 33.20 0.99
CA GLY A 53 -6.71 34.25 0.35
C GLY A 53 -5.20 33.91 0.39
N PRO A 54 -4.39 34.31 -0.61
CA PRO A 54 -2.99 33.88 -0.74
C PRO A 54 -2.12 34.06 0.52
N GLY A 55 -2.41 35.08 1.33
CA GLY A 55 -1.71 35.32 2.60
C GLY A 55 -2.02 34.33 3.75
N LYS A 56 -2.99 33.44 3.57
CA LYS A 56 -3.46 32.47 4.59
C LYS A 56 -3.24 31.01 4.20
N GLU A 57 -2.70 30.73 3.01
CA GLU A 57 -2.46 29.38 2.52
C GLU A 57 -1.51 28.59 3.44
N TRP A 58 -0.48 29.25 3.97
CA TRP A 58 0.44 28.61 4.92
C TRP A 58 -0.23 28.24 6.25
N GLU A 59 -1.11 29.11 6.76
CA GLU A 59 -1.86 28.85 7.99
C GLU A 59 -2.81 27.67 7.80
N GLU A 60 -3.50 27.61 6.66
CA GLU A 60 -4.33 26.48 6.30
C GLU A 60 -3.53 25.19 6.12
N TYR A 61 -2.38 25.26 5.45
CA TYR A 61 -1.46 24.13 5.29
C TYR A 61 -1.07 23.54 6.65
N ILE A 62 -0.71 24.39 7.63
CA ILE A 62 -0.38 23.93 8.99
C ILE A 62 -1.59 23.26 9.65
N GLN A 63 -2.80 23.81 9.50
CA GLN A 63 -4.02 23.22 10.05
C GLN A 63 -4.29 21.82 9.46
N ILE A 64 -4.21 21.69 8.13
CA ILE A 64 -4.39 20.40 7.43
C ILE A 64 -3.31 19.42 7.87
N ARG A 65 -2.04 19.83 7.92
CA ARG A 65 -0.93 18.98 8.35
C ARG A 65 -1.11 18.48 9.79
N SER A 66 -1.61 19.34 10.68
CA SER A 66 -1.90 18.97 12.07
C SER A 66 -2.97 17.88 12.15
N LEU A 67 -4.05 17.98 11.36
CA LEU A 67 -5.09 16.95 11.27
C LEU A 67 -4.55 15.63 10.69
N VAL A 68 -3.76 15.70 9.62
CA VAL A 68 -3.13 14.52 9.00
C VAL A 68 -2.22 13.81 10.01
N GLU A 69 -1.37 14.54 10.74
CA GLU A 69 -0.50 13.94 11.75
C GLU A 69 -1.27 13.34 12.94
N LYS A 70 -2.39 13.97 13.32
CA LYS A 70 -3.29 13.44 14.36
C LYS A 70 -3.91 12.11 13.94
N ILE A 71 -4.32 11.97 12.68
CA ILE A 71 -4.82 10.71 12.10
C ILE A 71 -3.69 9.69 12.01
N ARG A 72 -2.54 10.07 11.46
CA ARG A 72 -1.39 9.18 11.26
C ARG A 72 -0.88 8.56 12.57
N LYS A 73 -0.78 9.35 13.65
CA LYS A 73 -0.38 8.86 14.99
C LYS A 73 -1.37 7.87 15.61
N LYS A 74 -2.62 7.87 15.14
CA LYS A 74 -3.69 6.95 15.57
C LYS A 74 -3.77 5.69 14.69
N GLN A 75 -3.10 5.68 13.54
CA GLN A 75 -2.98 4.55 12.62
C GLN A 75 -1.70 3.75 12.88
N LYS A 76 -1.59 2.57 12.27
CA LYS A 76 -0.45 1.65 12.45
C LYS A 76 0.65 1.81 11.39
N GLY A 77 0.63 2.89 10.62
CA GLY A 77 1.50 3.06 9.45
C GLY A 77 0.99 2.26 8.24
N LEU A 78 1.90 1.61 7.51
CA LEU A 78 1.54 0.75 6.38
C LEU A 78 0.70 -0.45 6.85
N SER A 79 -0.37 -0.77 6.12
CA SER A 79 -1.29 -1.85 6.50
C SER A 79 -0.71 -3.24 6.23
N VAL A 80 0.14 -3.36 5.21
CA VAL A 80 0.86 -4.58 4.85
C VAL A 80 2.34 -4.23 4.88
N ILE A 81 3.12 -5.03 5.60
CA ILE A 81 4.58 -4.96 5.69
C ILE A 81 5.08 -6.34 5.31
N PHE A 82 6.08 -6.39 4.44
CA PHE A 82 6.71 -7.64 4.03
C PHE A 82 7.92 -7.95 4.91
N ASP A 83 8.12 -9.22 5.23
CA ASP A 83 9.25 -9.69 6.04
C ASP A 83 10.53 -9.77 5.21
N GLY A 84 11.52 -8.95 5.50
CA GLY A 84 12.80 -8.91 4.77
C GLY A 84 13.16 -7.50 4.36
N LYS A 85 14.27 -7.38 3.64
CA LYS A 85 14.71 -6.12 3.03
C LYS A 85 14.26 -6.05 1.58
N ARG A 86 14.27 -4.84 1.03
CA ARG A 86 13.88 -4.59 -0.37
C ARG A 86 14.69 -5.45 -1.35
N ASP A 87 15.98 -5.61 -1.09
CA ASP A 87 16.91 -6.35 -1.94
C ASP A 87 16.72 -7.87 -1.92
N ASP A 88 16.10 -8.41 -0.87
CA ASP A 88 15.77 -9.83 -0.78
C ASP A 88 14.74 -10.25 -1.87
N TYR A 89 13.93 -9.31 -2.38
CA TYR A 89 12.88 -9.57 -3.37
C TYR A 89 13.30 -9.32 -4.82
N PHE A 90 14.49 -8.74 -5.08
CA PHE A 90 14.94 -8.51 -6.45
C PHE A 90 15.13 -9.80 -7.27
N PRO A 91 15.65 -10.91 -6.70
CA PRO A 91 15.73 -12.18 -7.45
C PRO A 91 14.35 -12.68 -7.90
N GLU A 92 13.32 -12.49 -7.08
CA GLU A 92 11.94 -12.86 -7.43
C GLU A 92 11.37 -11.96 -8.53
N LEU A 93 11.62 -10.64 -8.45
CA LEU A 93 11.25 -9.69 -9.50
C LEU A 93 11.89 -10.07 -10.85
N ILE A 94 13.19 -10.36 -10.86
CA ILE A 94 13.92 -10.75 -12.05
C ILE A 94 13.35 -12.04 -12.62
N LYS A 95 13.18 -13.08 -11.78
CA LYS A 95 12.60 -14.36 -12.21
C LYS A 95 11.21 -14.18 -12.83
N TRP A 96 10.32 -13.43 -12.18
CA TRP A 96 8.97 -13.15 -12.67
C TRP A 96 9.00 -12.39 -14.01
N ALA A 97 9.89 -11.42 -14.16
CA ALA A 97 10.06 -10.65 -15.38
C ALA A 97 10.56 -11.54 -16.55
N THR A 98 11.56 -12.40 -16.29
CA THR A 98 12.09 -13.36 -17.28
C THR A 98 11.02 -14.34 -17.74
N GLU A 99 10.27 -14.95 -16.81
CA GLU A 99 9.17 -15.88 -17.11
C GLU A 99 8.07 -15.24 -17.99
N ASN A 100 7.98 -13.92 -17.95
CA ASN A 100 7.02 -13.15 -18.71
C ASN A 100 7.61 -12.49 -19.97
N GLY A 101 8.86 -12.79 -20.33
CA GLY A 101 9.48 -12.38 -21.59
C GLY A 101 10.09 -10.98 -21.58
N ALA A 102 10.35 -10.39 -20.41
CA ALA A 102 11.16 -9.18 -20.33
C ALA A 102 12.66 -9.49 -20.43
N SER A 103 13.44 -8.50 -20.84
CA SER A 103 14.90 -8.54 -20.77
C SER A 103 15.35 -8.45 -19.31
N THR A 104 16.18 -9.40 -18.88
CA THR A 104 16.72 -9.43 -17.51
C THR A 104 18.23 -9.71 -17.48
N GLU A 105 18.90 -9.51 -18.62
CA GLU A 105 20.33 -9.78 -18.79
C GLU A 105 21.09 -8.49 -19.10
N GLY A 106 22.39 -8.48 -18.83
CA GLY A 106 23.26 -7.33 -19.11
C GLY A 106 23.19 -6.20 -18.07
N PHE A 107 22.41 -6.38 -17.00
CA PHE A 107 22.38 -5.48 -15.85
C PHE A 107 22.17 -6.23 -14.53
N GLU A 108 22.54 -5.59 -13.43
CA GLU A 108 22.24 -5.99 -12.05
C GLU A 108 21.56 -4.85 -11.31
N ILE A 109 20.78 -5.16 -10.28
CA ILE A 109 20.18 -4.15 -9.41
C ILE A 109 21.20 -3.83 -8.30
N ALA A 110 21.64 -2.58 -8.24
CA ALA A 110 22.62 -2.11 -7.26
C ALA A 110 22.09 -0.90 -6.49
N ASN A 111 22.57 -0.70 -5.26
CA ASN A 111 22.25 0.48 -4.46
C ASN A 111 23.36 1.53 -4.65
N PHE A 112 23.00 2.69 -5.16
CA PHE A 112 23.89 3.84 -5.35
C PHE A 112 23.69 4.85 -4.21
N GLU A 113 24.76 5.50 -3.78
CA GLU A 113 24.73 6.39 -2.61
C GLU A 113 23.84 7.63 -2.83
N GLU A 114 23.80 8.18 -4.05
CA GLU A 114 23.05 9.40 -4.37
C GLU A 114 21.60 9.12 -4.82
N GLU A 115 21.40 8.11 -5.67
CA GLU A 115 20.11 7.83 -6.31
C GLU A 115 19.31 6.67 -5.67
N GLY A 116 19.94 5.90 -4.77
CA GLY A 116 19.37 4.67 -4.22
C GLY A 116 19.46 3.50 -5.20
N PHE A 117 18.46 2.60 -5.19
CA PHE A 117 18.48 1.43 -6.08
C PHE A 117 18.30 1.80 -7.56
N GLY A 118 19.21 1.32 -8.40
CA GLY A 118 19.15 1.47 -9.85
C GLY A 118 19.70 0.25 -10.60
N LEU A 119 19.82 0.37 -11.93
CA LEU A 119 20.38 -0.67 -12.79
C LEU A 119 21.84 -0.35 -13.13
N LYS A 120 22.72 -1.30 -12.85
CA LYS A 120 24.15 -1.24 -13.21
C LYS A 120 24.42 -2.21 -14.35
N ALA A 121 25.04 -1.73 -15.43
CA ALA A 121 25.41 -2.59 -16.54
C ALA A 121 26.46 -3.62 -16.11
N THR A 122 26.27 -4.90 -16.49
CA THR A 122 27.22 -5.99 -16.25
C THR A 122 28.08 -6.30 -17.48
N ARG A 123 27.80 -5.61 -18.59
CA ARG A 123 28.53 -5.64 -19.85
C ARG A 123 28.55 -4.24 -20.45
N GLU A 124 29.38 -4.04 -21.47
CA GLU A 124 29.31 -2.82 -22.27
C GLU A 124 27.96 -2.77 -23.01
N ILE A 125 27.30 -1.61 -22.95
CA ILE A 125 26.05 -1.32 -23.65
C ILE A 125 26.32 -0.11 -24.53
N LYS A 126 26.13 -0.25 -25.84
CA LYS A 126 26.37 0.84 -26.79
C LYS A 126 25.22 1.85 -26.76
N ALA A 127 25.52 3.09 -27.12
CA ALA A 127 24.47 4.06 -27.42
C ALA A 127 23.52 3.49 -28.48
N GLU A 128 22.21 3.74 -28.32
CA GLU A 128 21.13 3.24 -29.19
C GLU A 128 20.91 1.71 -29.18
N GLU A 129 21.62 0.96 -28.33
CA GLU A 129 21.37 -0.47 -28.15
C GLU A 129 20.05 -0.70 -27.39
N LEU A 130 19.15 -1.50 -27.97
CA LEU A 130 17.96 -1.98 -27.27
C LEU A 130 18.37 -3.07 -26.26
N PHE A 131 18.76 -2.66 -25.06
CA PHE A 131 19.16 -3.57 -23.99
C PHE A 131 18.02 -3.91 -23.01
N LEU A 132 16.91 -3.15 -23.03
CA LEU A 132 15.79 -3.33 -22.11
C LEU A 132 14.42 -3.25 -22.83
N TRP A 133 13.58 -4.28 -22.66
CA TRP A 133 12.19 -4.30 -23.09
C TRP A 133 11.28 -4.96 -22.04
N VAL A 134 10.06 -4.44 -21.92
CA VAL A 134 9.07 -4.91 -20.94
C VAL A 134 7.74 -5.16 -21.65
N PRO A 135 7.28 -6.43 -21.76
CA PRO A 135 5.97 -6.74 -22.32
C PRO A 135 4.82 -6.10 -21.55
N ARG A 136 3.77 -5.66 -22.26
CA ARG A 136 2.61 -4.96 -21.66
C ARG A 136 1.94 -5.71 -20.51
N LYS A 137 1.95 -7.05 -20.52
CA LYS A 137 1.36 -7.88 -19.45
C LYS A 137 2.02 -7.72 -18.08
N LEU A 138 3.23 -7.16 -18.02
CA LEU A 138 3.96 -6.87 -16.78
C LEU A 138 3.59 -5.50 -16.19
N LEU A 139 2.88 -4.65 -16.95
CA LEU A 139 2.55 -3.29 -16.51
C LEU A 139 1.27 -3.29 -15.69
N MET A 140 1.29 -2.50 -14.62
CA MET A 140 0.08 -2.06 -13.94
C MET A 140 -0.47 -0.82 -14.66
N THR A 141 -1.67 -0.95 -15.21
CA THR A 141 -2.35 0.07 -16.04
C THR A 141 -3.77 0.33 -15.53
N VAL A 142 -4.38 1.43 -15.99
CA VAL A 142 -5.81 1.72 -15.72
C VAL A 142 -6.70 0.57 -16.20
N GLU A 143 -6.38 -0.06 -17.33
CA GLU A 143 -7.13 -1.23 -17.81
C GLU A 143 -7.01 -2.41 -16.84
N SER A 144 -5.80 -2.69 -16.34
CA SER A 144 -5.60 -3.77 -15.36
C SER A 144 -6.31 -3.49 -14.03
N ALA A 145 -6.40 -2.22 -13.61
CA ALA A 145 -7.11 -1.80 -12.40
C ALA A 145 -8.63 -2.02 -12.53
N LYS A 146 -9.21 -1.65 -13.68
CA LYS A 146 -10.63 -1.89 -14.02
C LYS A 146 -11.00 -3.37 -13.99
N ASN A 147 -10.07 -4.24 -14.41
CA ASN A 147 -10.28 -5.68 -14.46
C ASN A 147 -9.88 -6.40 -13.15
N SER A 148 -9.49 -5.65 -12.11
CA SER A 148 -9.12 -6.20 -10.80
C SER A 148 -10.30 -6.21 -9.82
N VAL A 149 -10.04 -6.59 -8.57
CA VAL A 149 -11.01 -6.46 -7.46
C VAL A 149 -11.53 -5.01 -7.28
N LEU A 150 -10.76 -4.00 -7.72
CA LEU A 150 -11.15 -2.60 -7.68
C LEU A 150 -12.24 -2.23 -8.72
N GLY A 151 -12.47 -3.06 -9.74
CA GLY A 151 -13.35 -2.74 -10.87
C GLY A 151 -14.78 -2.37 -10.48
N SER A 152 -15.33 -3.02 -9.45
CA SER A 152 -16.68 -2.72 -8.94
C SER A 152 -16.78 -1.29 -8.39
N LEU A 153 -15.80 -0.85 -7.60
CA LEU A 153 -15.73 0.51 -7.07
C LEU A 153 -15.41 1.52 -8.18
N TYR A 154 -14.50 1.18 -9.08
CA TYR A 154 -14.14 2.03 -10.23
C TYR A 154 -15.37 2.40 -11.08
N SER A 155 -16.30 1.47 -11.28
CA SER A 155 -17.52 1.72 -12.07
C SER A 155 -18.49 2.72 -11.43
N GLN A 156 -18.37 2.96 -10.12
CA GLN A 156 -19.29 3.81 -9.35
C GLN A 156 -18.67 5.17 -8.99
N ASP A 157 -17.36 5.19 -8.72
CA ASP A 157 -16.67 6.39 -8.26
C ASP A 157 -16.22 7.28 -9.43
N ARG A 158 -16.67 8.54 -9.44
CA ARG A 158 -16.37 9.50 -10.50
C ARG A 158 -14.92 9.99 -10.49
N ILE A 159 -14.27 10.01 -9.32
CA ILE A 159 -12.88 10.44 -9.19
C ILE A 159 -11.99 9.39 -9.84
N LEU A 160 -12.19 8.11 -9.53
CA LEU A 160 -11.43 7.01 -10.15
C LEU A 160 -11.60 6.95 -11.68
N GLN A 161 -12.77 7.32 -12.19
CA GLN A 161 -13.03 7.39 -13.63
C GLN A 161 -12.34 8.56 -14.33
N ALA A 162 -12.28 9.72 -13.67
CA ALA A 162 -11.71 10.93 -14.23
C ALA A 162 -10.18 11.01 -14.05
N MET A 163 -9.64 10.37 -13.02
CA MET A 163 -8.24 10.51 -12.59
C MET A 163 -7.56 9.14 -12.52
N GLY A 164 -6.94 8.71 -13.62
CA GLY A 164 -6.31 7.38 -13.69
C GLY A 164 -5.04 7.19 -12.84
N ASN A 165 -4.58 8.24 -12.17
CA ASN A 165 -3.46 8.22 -11.22
C ASN A 165 -3.88 8.01 -9.76
N ILE A 166 -5.19 8.04 -9.47
CA ILE A 166 -5.80 7.73 -8.15
C ILE A 166 -6.31 6.29 -8.17
#